data_AF-A0A645DGB0-F1
#
_entry.id   AF-A0A645DGB0-F1
#
_cell.length_a   1.000
_cell.length_b   1.000
_cell.length_c   1.000
_cell.angle_alpha   90.00
_cell.angle_beta   90.00
_cell.angle_gamma   90.00
#
_symmetry.space_group_name_H-M   'P 1'
#
loop_
_entity.id
_entity.type
_entity.pdbx_description
1 polymer ?
#
loop_
_entity_poly.entity_id
_entity_poly.type
_entity_poly.pdbx_seq_one_letter_code
_entity_poly.pdbx_strand_id
1 'polypeptide(L)'
;MKKLPSIKEAFEKEGLDINKIEITGCPERHVEAAKAFIKLCVGHDAVNPTWNPDYTDYSQIKYENWWNMGSSSGVGFSFLVYDFWITYSNVGSRLVSETREKANAIGNSEEYQELFKTMMVYNRPVEKE
;
A
#
# COMPACT_ATOMS: atom_id res chain seq x y z
N MET A 1 -5.04 20.79 -7.80
CA MET A 1 -4.31 19.73 -7.07
C MET A 1 -2.88 19.73 -7.54
N LYS A 2 -1.89 19.69 -6.62
CA LYS A 2 -0.51 19.38 -7.02
C LYS A 2 -0.50 17.93 -7.53
N LYS A 3 0.18 17.69 -8.65
CA LYS A 3 0.35 16.35 -9.21
C LYS A 3 0.98 15.45 -8.14
N LEU A 4 0.42 14.25 -7.93
CA LEU A 4 1.03 13.24 -7.07
C LEU A 4 2.45 12.95 -7.59
N PRO A 5 3.49 12.91 -6.74
CA PRO A 5 4.81 12.51 -7.19
C PRO A 5 4.75 11.09 -7.75
N SER A 6 5.34 10.89 -8.93
CA SER A 6 5.51 9.53 -9.44
C SER A 6 6.48 8.77 -8.53
N ILE A 7 6.32 7.44 -8.44
CA ILE A 7 7.23 6.61 -7.64
C ILE A 7 8.68 6.78 -8.13
N LYS A 8 8.89 6.93 -9.44
CA LYS A 8 10.23 7.17 -9.98
C LYS A 8 10.84 8.46 -9.44
N GLU A 9 10.07 9.55 -9.42
CA GLU A 9 10.51 10.86 -8.89
C GLU A 9 10.79 10.77 -7.38
N ALA A 10 10.03 9.95 -6.65
CA ALA A 10 10.25 9.70 -5.22
C ALA A 10 11.61 9.02 -4.97
N PHE A 11 11.94 7.98 -5.73
CA PHE A 11 13.24 7.30 -5.64
C PHE A 11 14.40 8.23 -6.04
N GLU A 12 14.25 9.00 -7.12
CA GLU A 12 15.27 9.95 -7.58
C GLU A 12 15.55 11.03 -6.52
N LYS A 13 14.54 11.49 -5.78
CA LYS A 13 14.69 12.47 -4.70
C LYS A 13 15.54 11.94 -3.53
N GLU A 14 15.51 10.63 -3.28
CA GLU A 14 16.34 9.96 -2.27
C GLU A 14 17.70 9.51 -2.83
N GLY A 15 17.97 9.72 -4.13
CA GLY A 15 19.18 9.24 -4.79
C GLY A 15 19.20 7.72 -4.99
N LEU A 16 18.03 7.08 -4.96
CA LEU A 16 17.86 5.64 -5.13
C LEU A 16 17.43 5.31 -6.57
N ASP A 17 17.79 4.11 -7.03
CA ASP A 17 17.36 3.59 -8.33
C ASP A 17 16.23 2.57 -8.12
N ILE A 18 15.06 2.87 -8.68
CA ILE A 18 13.86 2.04 -8.63
C ILE A 18 14.07 0.61 -9.15
N ASN A 19 15.06 0.39 -10.03
CA ASN A 19 15.34 -0.91 -10.63
C ASN A 19 16.42 -1.71 -9.90
N LYS A 20 17.15 -1.11 -8.96
CA LYS A 20 18.24 -1.76 -8.21
C LYS A 20 17.83 -2.28 -6.83
N ILE A 21 16.54 -2.53 -6.62
CA ILE A 21 16.05 -3.14 -5.38
C ILE A 21 16.40 -4.64 -5.41
N GLU A 22 17.49 -5.01 -4.73
CA GLU A 22 17.95 -6.38 -4.60
C GLU A 22 17.47 -7.01 -3.28
N ILE A 23 16.72 -8.11 -3.37
CA ILE A 23 16.26 -8.89 -2.22
C ILE A 23 16.82 -10.30 -2.37
N THR A 24 17.70 -10.70 -1.46
CA THR A 24 18.37 -12.00 -1.47
C THR A 24 17.87 -12.90 -0.33
N GLY A 25 18.03 -14.22 -0.45
CA GLY A 25 17.64 -15.17 0.59
C GLY A 25 16.14 -15.43 0.73
N CYS A 26 15.33 -15.06 -0.27
CA CYS A 26 13.89 -15.34 -0.29
C CYS A 26 13.47 -16.08 -1.58
N PRO A 27 12.33 -16.80 -1.58
CA PRO A 27 11.84 -17.45 -2.78
C PRO A 27 11.49 -16.43 -3.88
N GLU A 28 11.96 -16.66 -5.11
CA GLU A 28 11.77 -15.75 -6.27
C GLU A 28 10.31 -15.34 -6.47
N ARG A 29 9.37 -16.28 -6.24
CA ARG A 29 7.92 -16.06 -6.33
C ARG A 29 7.35 -14.97 -5.42
N HIS A 30 8.08 -14.55 -4.38
CA HIS A 30 7.66 -13.50 -3.44
C HIS A 30 8.47 -12.21 -3.59
N VAL A 31 9.55 -12.22 -4.38
CA VAL A 31 10.45 -11.07 -4.56
C VAL A 31 9.70 -9.86 -5.13
N GLU A 32 8.87 -10.07 -6.15
CA GLU A 32 8.14 -8.97 -6.80
C GLU A 32 7.12 -8.32 -5.87
N ALA A 33 6.42 -9.09 -5.03
CA ALA A 33 5.52 -8.55 -4.02
C ALA A 33 6.28 -7.69 -2.99
N ALA A 34 7.46 -8.15 -2.55
CA ALA A 34 8.29 -7.40 -1.62
C ALA A 34 8.86 -6.10 -2.23
N LYS A 35 9.32 -6.15 -3.50
CA LYS A 35 9.74 -4.94 -4.23
C LYS A 35 8.57 -3.96 -4.40
N ALA A 36 7.37 -4.44 -4.68
CA ALA A 36 6.19 -3.60 -4.81
C ALA A 36 5.85 -2.90 -3.48
N PHE A 37 5.97 -3.61 -2.35
CA PHE A 37 5.79 -3.01 -1.03
C PHE A 37 6.81 -1.90 -0.75
N ILE A 38 8.10 -2.12 -1.02
CA ILE A 38 9.14 -1.10 -0.83
C ILE A 38 8.85 0.14 -1.68
N LYS A 39 8.43 -0.05 -2.94
CA LYS A 39 8.05 1.05 -3.83
C LYS A 39 6.88 1.86 -3.28
N LEU A 40 5.87 1.20 -2.72
CA LEU A 40 4.74 1.86 -2.06
C LEU A 40 5.18 2.67 -0.84
N CYS A 41 6.09 2.16 -0.01
CA CYS A 41 6.63 2.89 1.13
C CYS A 41 7.30 4.20 0.70
N VAL A 42 8.25 4.14 -0.24
CA VAL A 42 8.96 5.34 -0.74
C VAL A 42 7.99 6.34 -1.40
N GLY A 43 6.97 5.84 -2.12
CA GLY A 43 5.90 6.69 -2.64
C GLY A 43 5.11 7.40 -1.54
N HIS A 44 4.74 6.68 -0.48
CA HIS A 44 4.06 7.24 0.68
C HIS A 44 4.89 8.31 1.40
N ASP A 45 6.19 8.08 1.54
CA ASP A 45 7.15 9.02 2.14
C ASP A 45 7.23 10.31 1.32
N ALA A 46 7.27 10.20 -0.01
CA ALA A 46 7.26 11.36 -0.91
C ALA A 46 5.94 12.17 -0.85
N VAL A 47 4.81 11.50 -0.63
CA VAL A 47 3.49 12.16 -0.46
C VAL A 47 3.34 12.80 0.92
N ASN A 48 4.00 12.24 1.94
CA ASN A 48 3.92 12.68 3.34
C ASN A 48 5.30 13.12 3.89
N PRO A 49 5.99 14.09 3.26
CA PRO A 49 7.42 14.35 3.52
C PRO A 49 7.76 14.85 4.93
N THR A 50 6.78 15.33 5.69
CA THR A 50 6.96 15.90 7.03
C THR A 50 6.07 15.21 8.07
N TRP A 51 5.40 14.13 7.70
CA TRP A 51 4.44 13.46 8.56
C TRP A 51 4.78 11.98 8.67
N ASN A 52 4.96 11.51 9.91
CA ASN A 52 5.18 10.11 10.22
C ASN A 52 4.02 9.62 11.10
N PRO A 53 3.39 8.47 10.80
CA PRO A 53 2.34 7.92 11.65
C PRO A 53 2.92 7.47 12.99
N ASP A 54 2.38 8.00 14.08
CA ASP A 54 2.63 7.54 15.44
C ASP A 54 1.50 6.58 15.83
N TYR A 55 1.81 5.29 15.83
CA TYR A 55 0.86 4.24 16.21
C TYR A 55 0.63 4.11 17.71
N THR A 56 1.33 4.90 18.53
CA THR A 56 1.09 5.00 19.98
C THR A 56 0.15 6.16 20.35
N ASP A 57 0.01 7.15 19.45
CA ASP A 57 -0.94 8.25 19.61
C ASP A 57 -2.29 7.93 18.96
N TYR A 58 -3.29 7.67 19.82
CA TYR A 58 -4.67 7.41 19.42
C TYR A 58 -5.43 8.67 18.95
N SER A 59 -4.92 9.87 19.25
CA SER A 59 -5.52 11.15 18.83
C SER A 59 -5.08 11.56 17.42
N GLN A 60 -3.91 11.08 16.97
CA GLN A 60 -3.43 11.31 15.62
C GLN A 60 -4.30 10.54 14.61
N ILE A 61 -5.08 11.30 13.84
CA ILE A 61 -5.89 10.75 12.73
C ILE A 61 -4.96 10.26 11.63
N LYS A 62 -5.20 9.02 11.17
CA LYS A 62 -4.44 8.34 10.10
C LYS A 62 -5.42 7.99 8.99
N TYR A 63 -5.26 8.58 7.82
CA TYR A 63 -6.17 8.35 6.71
C TYR A 63 -5.71 7.19 5.85
N GLU A 64 -6.56 6.18 5.73
CA GLU A 64 -6.31 5.00 4.91
C GLU A 64 -6.61 5.26 3.43
N ASN A 65 -5.83 4.62 2.57
CA ASN A 65 -6.07 4.63 1.12
C ASN A 65 -7.31 3.80 0.79
N TRP A 66 -8.28 4.39 0.11
CA TRP A 66 -9.37 3.65 -0.50
C TRP A 66 -8.97 3.24 -1.92
N TRP A 67 -8.54 1.98 -2.08
CA TRP A 67 -8.10 1.47 -3.38
C TRP A 67 -9.28 1.21 -4.31
N ASN A 68 -9.46 2.06 -5.33
CA ASN A 68 -10.53 1.89 -6.31
C ASN A 68 -10.12 0.91 -7.42
N MET A 69 -10.18 -0.40 -7.14
CA MET A 69 -9.65 -1.44 -8.03
C MET A 69 -10.69 -2.12 -8.94
N GLY A 70 -11.91 -1.57 -9.04
CA GLY A 70 -12.96 -2.03 -9.97
C GLY A 70 -13.57 -3.43 -9.70
N SER A 71 -12.89 -4.31 -8.94
CA SER A 71 -13.38 -5.62 -8.50
C SER A 71 -13.31 -5.75 -6.98
N SER A 72 -14.43 -6.14 -6.35
CA SER A 72 -14.62 -6.16 -4.90
C SER A 72 -13.88 -7.28 -4.16
N SER A 73 -13.29 -8.25 -4.86
CA SER A 73 -12.88 -9.54 -4.23
C SER A 73 -11.41 -9.91 -4.37
N GLY A 74 -10.57 -9.09 -5.03
CA GLY A 74 -9.22 -9.53 -5.42
C GLY A 74 -8.06 -9.10 -4.52
N VAL A 75 -8.19 -8.02 -3.76
CA VAL A 75 -7.02 -7.23 -3.32
C VAL A 75 -7.19 -6.51 -1.99
N GLY A 76 -8.24 -6.77 -1.22
CA GLY A 76 -8.51 -6.04 0.03
C GLY A 76 -8.80 -6.96 1.21
N PHE A 77 -8.81 -6.36 2.41
CA PHE A 77 -9.39 -6.99 3.60
C PHE A 77 -10.88 -7.20 3.34
N SER A 78 -11.26 -8.42 2.93
CA SER A 78 -12.67 -8.79 2.78
C SER A 78 -13.28 -9.02 4.15
N PHE A 79 -14.06 -8.05 4.62
CA PHE A 79 -14.87 -8.17 5.84
C PHE A 79 -16.36 -8.19 5.44
N LEU A 80 -17.01 -9.33 5.61
CA LEU A 80 -18.45 -9.50 5.45
C LEU A 80 -19.00 -10.01 6.78
N VAL A 81 -19.76 -9.19 7.49
CA VAL A 81 -20.65 -9.66 8.56
C VAL A 81 -22.03 -9.10 8.29
N TYR A 82 -23.02 -9.98 8.32
CA TYR A 82 -24.38 -9.61 8.62
C TYR A 82 -24.85 -10.53 9.75
N ASP A 83 -25.14 -9.94 10.91
CA ASP A 83 -26.37 -10.14 11.65
C ASP A 83 -26.49 -8.95 12.62
N PHE A 84 -27.70 -8.64 13.09
CA PHE A 84 -28.11 -7.37 13.72
C PHE A 84 -27.41 -6.98 15.06
N TRP A 85 -26.09 -6.97 15.10
CA TRP A 85 -25.25 -6.29 16.10
C TRP A 85 -24.11 -5.58 15.40
N ILE A 86 -24.04 -4.27 15.57
CA ILE A 86 -22.98 -3.45 15.00
C ILE A 86 -21.65 -3.91 15.60
N THR A 87 -20.84 -4.65 14.82
CA THR A 87 -19.46 -4.96 15.17
C THR A 87 -18.56 -4.08 14.30
N TYR A 88 -18.06 -2.99 14.87
CA TYR A 88 -17.06 -2.16 14.20
C TYR A 88 -15.73 -2.93 14.19
N SER A 89 -15.25 -3.31 13.01
CA SER A 89 -13.87 -3.78 12.84
C SER A 89 -13.02 -2.63 12.32
N ASN A 90 -12.18 -2.07 13.18
CA ASN A 90 -11.14 -1.13 12.78
C ASN A 90 -9.93 -1.95 12.34
N VAL A 91 -9.84 -2.26 11.04
CA VAL A 91 -8.59 -2.77 10.47
C VAL A 91 -7.64 -1.60 10.26
N GLY A 92 -6.37 -1.77 10.62
CA GLY A 92 -5.37 -0.72 10.43
C GLY A 92 -4.60 -0.92 9.13
N SER A 93 -4.59 0.08 8.25
CA SER A 93 -3.66 0.17 7.13
C SER A 93 -2.32 0.73 7.60
N ARG A 94 -1.20 0.09 7.20
CA ARG A 94 0.16 0.62 7.47
C ARG A 94 0.54 1.76 6.52
N LEU A 95 -0.04 1.81 5.32
CA LEU A 95 0.23 2.83 4.32
C LEU A 95 -0.81 3.95 4.43
N VAL A 96 -0.69 4.76 5.48
CA VAL A 96 -1.62 5.86 5.81
C VAL A 96 -1.03 7.22 5.42
N SER A 97 -1.90 8.23 5.34
CA SER A 97 -1.52 9.63 5.08
C SER A 97 -2.05 10.58 6.14
N GLU A 98 -1.40 11.74 6.24
CA GLU A 98 -1.76 12.85 7.13
C GLU A 98 -3.16 13.42 6.85
N THR A 99 -3.57 13.43 5.58
CA THR A 99 -4.85 14.01 5.16
C THR A 99 -5.63 13.06 4.26
N ARG A 100 -6.97 13.19 4.29
CA ARG A 100 -7.87 12.43 3.41
C ARG A 100 -7.59 12.70 1.93
N GLU A 101 -7.21 13.93 1.57
CA GLU A 101 -6.89 14.29 0.18
C GLU A 101 -5.70 13.49 -0.35
N LYS A 102 -4.62 13.39 0.43
CA LYS A 102 -3.43 12.60 0.08
C LYS A 102 -3.78 11.11 -0.05
N ALA A 103 -4.51 10.56 0.92
CA ALA A 103 -4.93 9.16 0.88
C ALA A 103 -5.82 8.84 -0.33
N ASN A 104 -6.74 9.75 -0.68
CA ASN A 104 -7.60 9.60 -1.87
C ASN A 104 -6.79 9.75 -3.16
N ALA A 105 -5.81 10.66 -3.22
CA ALA A 105 -4.96 10.82 -4.39
C ALA A 105 -4.14 9.55 -4.67
N ILE A 106 -3.61 8.91 -3.61
CA ILE A 106 -2.92 7.61 -3.71
C ILE A 106 -3.90 6.51 -4.15
N GLY A 107 -5.05 6.39 -3.48
CA GLY A 107 -6.03 5.33 -3.75
C GLY A 107 -6.65 5.37 -5.16
N ASN A 108 -6.63 6.53 -5.83
CA ASN A 108 -7.10 6.73 -7.21
C ASN A 108 -5.98 6.73 -8.26
N SER A 109 -4.71 6.59 -7.86
CA SER A 109 -3.58 6.56 -8.80
C SER A 109 -3.38 5.16 -9.37
N GLU A 110 -3.46 5.02 -10.70
CA GLU A 110 -3.22 3.74 -11.39
C GLU A 110 -1.84 3.14 -11.07
N GLU A 111 -0.80 3.97 -10.99
CA GLU A 111 0.56 3.54 -10.66
C GLU A 111 0.62 2.87 -9.27
N TYR A 112 0.01 3.48 -8.26
CA TYR A 112 -0.01 2.94 -6.91
C TYR A 112 -0.95 1.73 -6.81
N GLN A 113 -2.04 1.74 -7.56
CA GLN A 113 -2.96 0.60 -7.62
C GLN A 113 -2.28 -0.65 -8.17
N GLU A 114 -1.52 -0.56 -9.27
CA GLU A 114 -0.81 -1.72 -9.84
C GLU A 114 0.27 -2.27 -8.91
N LEU A 115 0.98 -1.40 -8.20
CA LEU A 115 1.93 -1.81 -7.16
C LEU A 115 1.21 -2.53 -6.00
N PHE A 116 0.09 -1.99 -5.55
CA PHE A 116 -0.68 -2.61 -4.48
C PHE A 116 -1.26 -3.97 -4.90
N LYS A 117 -1.75 -4.11 -6.14
CA LYS A 117 -2.14 -5.42 -6.69
C LYS A 117 -0.98 -6.41 -6.65
N THR A 118 0.18 -5.99 -7.15
CA THR A 118 1.39 -6.83 -7.19
C THR A 118 1.84 -7.26 -5.79
N MET A 119 1.80 -6.36 -4.82
CA MET A 119 2.09 -6.65 -3.42
C MET A 119 1.14 -7.71 -2.84
N MET A 120 -0.14 -7.72 -3.24
CA MET A 120 -1.14 -8.65 -2.76
C MET A 120 -1.08 -10.04 -3.44
N VAL A 121 -0.27 -10.22 -4.49
CA VAL A 121 -0.13 -11.52 -5.16
C VAL A 121 0.65 -12.50 -4.28
N TYR A 122 -0.03 -13.57 -3.86
CA TYR A 122 0.60 -14.71 -3.20
C TYR A 122 0.51 -15.96 -4.08
N ASN A 123 1.67 -16.47 -4.51
CA ASN A 123 1.79 -17.70 -5.28
C ASN A 123 2.53 -18.77 -4.46
N ARG A 124 1.94 -19.97 -4.36
CA ARG A 124 2.55 -21.12 -3.68
C ARG A 124 2.62 -22.32 -4.63
N PRO A 125 3.74 -23.06 -4.69
CA PRO A 125 3.74 -24.36 -5.36
C PRO A 125 2.80 -25.31 -4.62
N VAL A 126 2.09 -26.15 -5.36
CA VAL A 126 1.24 -27.21 -4.82
C VAL A 126 1.76 -28.52 -5.39
N GLU A 127 2.09 -29.47 -4.51
CA GLU A 127 2.42 -30.83 -4.92
C GLU A 127 1.15 -31.49 -5.47
N LYS A 128 1.24 -32.07 -6.67
CA LYS A 128 0.14 -32.87 -7.21
C LYS A 128 0.29 -34.28 -6.62
N GLU A 129 -0.71 -34.70 -5.85
CA GLU A 129 -0.87 -36.10 -5.42
C GLU A 129 -1.09 -37.03 -6.61
#